data_AF-A0A8T0W2N3-F1
#
_entry.id   AF-A0A8T0W2N3-F1
#
_cell.length_a   1.000
_cell.length_b   1.000
_cell.length_c   1.000
_cell.angle_alpha   90.00
_cell.angle_beta   90.00
_cell.angle_gamma   90.00
#
_symmetry.space_group_name_H-M   'P 1'
#
loop_
_entity.id
_entity.type
_entity.pdbx_description
1 polymer ?
#
loop_
_entity_poly.entity_id
_entity_poly.type
_entity_poly.pdbx_seq_one_letter_code
_entity_poly.pdbx_strand_id
1 'polypeptide(L)'
;MAPGGPLSSAEVVSKVISPDSSNSTFFKNAGLSTRSLKPPSAAEQELLEELAAHKQKEATITEEFTEVRKRSEATEAALLKTQQLYDEMKKQQEENNLILQRILQVNAAGISSQP
;
A
#
# COMPACT_ATOMS: atom_id res chain seq x y z
N MET A 1 38.23 13.47 -46.99
CA MET A 1 37.21 14.49 -46.69
C MET A 1 36.01 14.15 -47.56
N ALA A 2 35.04 13.40 -47.04
CA ALA A 2 33.93 12.87 -47.85
C ALA A 2 32.86 13.95 -48.09
N PRO A 3 32.27 14.04 -49.30
CA PRO A 3 31.25 15.02 -49.61
C PRO A 3 29.91 14.57 -49.02
N GLY A 4 29.20 15.46 -48.33
CA GLY A 4 27.87 15.18 -47.79
C GLY A 4 26.88 14.90 -48.92
N GLY A 5 26.40 13.65 -49.00
CA GLY A 5 25.30 13.27 -49.89
C GLY A 5 23.98 13.94 -49.49
N PRO A 6 22.97 13.93 -50.38
CA PRO A 6 21.67 14.52 -50.10
C PRO A 6 21.03 13.87 -48.88
N LEU A 7 20.56 14.70 -47.94
CA LEU A 7 19.88 14.25 -46.73
C LEU A 7 18.61 13.47 -47.09
N SER A 8 18.37 12.36 -46.39
CA SER A 8 17.17 11.55 -46.55
C SER A 8 15.93 12.33 -46.08
N SER A 9 14.78 12.11 -46.72
CA SER A 9 13.51 12.72 -46.31
C SER A 9 13.18 12.46 -44.83
N ALA A 10 13.55 11.29 -44.29
CA ALA A 10 13.37 10.97 -42.89
C ALA A 10 14.20 11.87 -41.96
N GLU A 11 15.44 12.21 -42.35
CA GLU A 11 16.31 13.10 -41.57
C GLU A 11 15.80 14.54 -41.61
N VAL A 12 15.27 14.98 -42.76
CA VAL A 12 14.66 16.29 -42.92
C VAL A 12 13.41 16.41 -42.04
N VAL A 13 12.52 15.41 -42.08
CA VAL A 13 11.31 15.39 -41.24
C VAL A 13 11.68 15.33 -39.77
N SER A 14 12.63 14.48 -39.37
CA SER A 14 13.10 14.39 -37.99
C SER A 14 13.61 15.74 -37.48
N LYS A 15 14.37 16.49 -38.29
CA LYS A 15 14.84 17.84 -37.93
C LYS A 15 13.72 18.86 -37.82
N VAL A 16 12.68 18.76 -38.64
CA VAL A 16 11.52 19.68 -38.62
C VAL A 16 10.63 19.43 -37.41
N ILE A 17 10.50 18.16 -36.97
CA ILE A 17 9.68 17.79 -35.81
C ILE A 17 10.46 17.71 -34.49
N SER A 18 11.79 17.89 -34.54
CA SER A 18 12.63 17.87 -33.34
C SER A 18 12.12 18.90 -32.31
N PRO A 19 12.02 18.53 -31.02
CA PRO A 19 11.56 19.41 -29.94
C PRO A 19 12.38 20.70 -29.80
N ASP A 20 13.68 20.63 -30.15
CA ASP A 20 14.62 21.74 -30.08
C ASP A 20 14.72 22.54 -31.39
N SER A 21 13.96 22.17 -32.42
CA SER A 21 13.98 22.88 -33.69
C SER A 21 13.24 24.21 -33.57
N SER A 22 13.87 25.30 -34.03
CA SER A 22 13.25 26.63 -34.08
C SER A 22 12.04 26.72 -35.03
N ASN A 23 11.61 25.61 -35.64
CA ASN A 23 10.58 25.58 -36.69
C ASN A 23 9.15 25.54 -36.11
N SER A 24 8.85 26.51 -35.25
CA SER A 24 7.54 26.69 -34.60
C SER A 24 6.39 26.82 -35.60
N THR A 25 6.66 27.31 -36.81
CA THR A 25 5.65 27.59 -37.84
C THR A 25 4.98 26.33 -38.38
N PHE A 26 5.71 25.22 -38.50
CA PHE A 26 5.14 23.95 -39.00
C PHE A 26 4.05 23.43 -38.05
N PHE A 27 4.38 23.34 -36.75
CA PHE A 27 3.45 22.92 -35.72
C PHE A 27 2.25 23.87 -35.58
N LYS A 28 2.49 25.19 -35.64
CA LYS A 28 1.41 26.20 -35.65
C LYS A 28 0.45 26.03 -36.82
N ASN A 29 0.96 25.83 -38.04
CA ASN A 29 0.13 25.62 -39.22
C ASN A 29 -0.64 24.29 -39.16
N ALA A 30 -0.09 23.28 -38.49
CA ALA A 30 -0.74 22.00 -38.26
C ALA A 30 -1.73 22.02 -37.07
N GLY A 31 -1.88 23.15 -36.36
CA GLY A 31 -2.69 23.24 -35.14
C GLY A 31 -2.15 22.44 -33.96
N LEU A 32 -0.88 22.00 -34.03
CA LEU A 32 -0.23 21.22 -33.00
C LEU A 32 0.43 22.18 -31.99
N SER A 33 -0.02 22.12 -30.73
CA SER A 33 0.63 22.86 -29.65
C SER A 33 2.07 22.39 -29.51
N THR A 34 3.03 23.27 -29.81
CA THR A 34 4.44 23.04 -29.49
C THR A 34 4.57 22.95 -27.97
N ARG A 35 5.36 21.99 -27.48
CA ARG A 35 5.81 21.97 -26.07
C ARG A 35 6.39 23.36 -25.76
N SER A 36 5.81 24.05 -24.78
CA SER A 36 6.33 25.35 -24.35
C SER A 36 7.75 25.14 -23.82
N LEU A 37 8.73 25.69 -24.53
CA LEU A 37 10.14 25.74 -24.08
C LEU A 37 10.36 26.86 -23.05
N LYS A 38 9.31 27.59 -22.67
CA LYS A 38 9.41 28.64 -21.66
C LYS A 38 9.66 27.97 -20.31
N PRO A 39 10.68 28.41 -19.56
CA PRO A 39 10.87 27.92 -18.19
C PRO A 39 9.59 28.23 -17.39
N PRO A 40 9.26 27.38 -16.40
CA PRO A 40 8.11 27.62 -15.54
C PRO A 40 8.19 29.04 -14.97
N SER A 41 7.05 29.74 -14.96
CA SER A 41 6.96 30.98 -14.20
C SER A 41 7.17 30.71 -12.71
N ALA A 42 7.50 31.74 -11.93
CA ALA A 42 7.67 31.58 -10.48
C ALA A 42 6.44 30.92 -9.81
N ALA A 43 5.22 31.26 -10.25
CA ALA A 43 3.99 30.66 -9.76
C ALA A 43 3.84 29.19 -10.17
N GLU A 44 4.25 28.81 -11.38
CA GLU A 44 4.24 27.40 -11.81
C GLU A 44 5.29 26.59 -11.05
N GLN A 45 6.44 27.18 -10.74
CA GLN A 45 7.49 26.55 -9.95
C GLN A 45 7.02 26.27 -8.52
N GLU A 46 6.34 27.24 -7.89
CA GLU A 46 5.75 27.10 -6.56
C GLU A 46 4.70 25.98 -6.51
N LEU A 47 3.81 25.92 -7.51
CA LEU A 47 2.82 24.85 -7.62
C LEU A 47 3.45 23.46 -7.81
N LEU A 48 4.56 23.37 -8.56
CA LEU A 48 5.29 22.11 -8.73
C LEU A 48 5.95 21.65 -7.43
N GLU A 49 6.49 22.58 -6.65
CA GLU A 49 7.08 22.29 -5.34
C GLU A 49 6.00 21.84 -4.35
N GLU A 50 4.84 22.52 -4.31
CA GLU A 50 3.71 22.11 -3.48
C GLU A 50 3.19 20.72 -3.87
N LEU A 51 3.06 20.44 -5.17
CA LEU A 51 2.65 19.13 -5.65
C LEU A 51 3.64 18.04 -5.26
N ALA A 52 4.95 18.32 -5.32
CA ALA A 52 5.98 17.38 -4.90
C ALA A 52 5.91 17.13 -3.38
N ALA A 53 5.76 18.17 -2.58
CA ALA A 53 5.58 18.07 -1.13
C ALA A 53 4.31 17.27 -0.77
N HIS A 54 3.20 17.51 -1.48
CA HIS A 54 1.95 16.78 -1.28
C HIS A 54 2.13 15.30 -1.59
N LYS A 55 2.71 14.95 -2.75
CA LYS A 55 2.96 13.55 -3.13
C LYS A 55 3.86 12.84 -2.13
N GLN A 56 4.89 13.52 -1.62
CA GLN A 56 5.77 12.96 -0.62
C GLN A 56 5.01 12.68 0.68
N LYS A 57 4.19 13.62 1.14
CA LYS A 57 3.37 13.46 2.34
C LYS A 57 2.34 12.34 2.17
N GLU A 58 1.68 12.26 1.02
CA GLU A 58 0.73 11.20 0.69
C GLU A 58 1.39 9.82 0.72
N ALA A 59 2.60 9.70 0.16
CA ALA A 59 3.37 8.46 0.22
C ALA A 59 3.68 8.04 1.66
N THR A 60 4.15 8.98 2.50
CA THR A 60 4.41 8.72 3.92
C THR A 60 3.14 8.29 4.67
N ILE A 61 2.03 9.00 4.47
CA ILE A 61 0.75 8.64 5.11
C ILE A 61 0.29 7.25 4.67
N THR A 62 0.44 6.93 3.39
CA THR A 62 0.05 5.61 2.85
C THR A 62 0.90 4.51 3.47
N GLU A 63 2.21 4.72 3.60
CA GLU A 63 3.12 3.78 4.25
C GLU A 63 2.72 3.55 5.72
N GLU A 64 2.61 4.61 6.51
CA GLU A 64 2.20 4.54 7.92
C GLU A 64 0.84 3.85 8.08
N PHE A 65 -0.12 4.17 7.22
CA PHE A 65 -1.43 3.54 7.24
C PHE A 65 -1.34 2.03 6.98
N THR A 66 -0.50 1.61 6.05
CA THR A 66 -0.32 0.17 5.76
C THR A 66 0.33 -0.57 6.92
N GLU A 67 1.28 0.06 7.62
CA GLU A 67 1.91 -0.51 8.81
C GLU A 67 0.93 -0.63 9.97
N VAL A 68 0.16 0.42 10.24
CA VAL A 68 -0.88 0.41 11.27
C VAL A 68 -1.94 -0.67 10.97
N ARG A 69 -2.37 -0.79 9.71
CA ARG A 69 -3.31 -1.83 9.28
C ARG A 69 -2.75 -3.23 9.55
N LYS A 70 -1.51 -3.52 9.13
CA LYS A 70 -0.86 -4.81 9.40
C LYS A 70 -0.77 -5.11 10.88
N ARG A 71 -0.40 -4.12 11.70
CA ARG A 71 -0.33 -4.28 13.16
C ARG A 71 -1.70 -4.55 13.77
N SER A 72 -2.74 -3.89 13.27
CA SER A 72 -4.13 -4.10 13.69
C SER A 72 -4.58 -5.52 13.40
N GLU A 73 -4.40 -5.99 12.16
CA GLU A 73 -4.76 -7.36 11.75
C GLU A 73 -4.03 -8.42 12.59
N ALA A 74 -2.73 -8.22 12.84
CA ALA A 74 -1.96 -9.11 13.71
C ALA A 74 -2.46 -9.12 15.16
N THR A 75 -2.86 -7.95 15.68
CA THR A 75 -3.39 -7.81 17.05
C THR A 75 -4.75 -8.48 17.17
N GLU A 76 -5.63 -8.32 16.18
CA GLU A 76 -6.94 -8.95 16.13
C GLU A 76 -6.82 -10.48 16.05
N ALA A 77 -5.92 -11.01 15.22
CA ALA A 77 -5.66 -12.44 15.15
C ALA A 77 -5.13 -13.01 16.48
N ALA A 78 -4.22 -12.30 17.15
CA ALA A 78 -3.72 -12.69 18.46
C ALA A 78 -4.81 -12.66 19.55
N LEU A 79 -5.70 -11.66 19.50
CA LEU A 79 -6.85 -11.57 20.40
C LEU A 79 -7.81 -12.74 20.19
N LEU A 80 -8.13 -13.06 18.94
CA LEU A 80 -9.03 -14.18 18.61
C LEU A 80 -8.46 -15.52 19.08
N LYS A 81 -7.16 -15.75 18.88
CA LYS A 81 -6.46 -16.93 19.40
C LYS A 81 -6.49 -17.00 20.93
N THR A 82 -6.30 -15.86 21.60
CA THR A 82 -6.35 -15.79 23.06
C THR A 82 -7.74 -16.11 23.59
N GLN A 83 -8.79 -15.61 22.92
CA GLN A 83 -10.18 -15.91 23.27
C GLN A 83 -10.48 -17.41 23.13
N GLN A 84 -10.04 -18.03 22.04
CA GLN A 84 -10.21 -19.47 21.83
C GLN A 84 -9.55 -20.31 22.94
N LEU A 85 -8.32 -19.96 23.31
CA LEU A 85 -7.61 -20.64 24.40
C LEU A 85 -8.31 -20.47 25.75
N TYR A 86 -8.87 -19.28 26.01
CA TYR A 86 -9.62 -19.02 27.23
C TYR A 86 -10.89 -19.87 27.30
N ASP A 87 -11.64 -19.96 26.19
CA ASP A 87 -12.86 -20.77 26.12
C ASP A 87 -12.58 -22.26 26.28
N GLU A 88 -11.48 -22.75 25.68
CA GLU A 88 -11.05 -24.15 25.84
C GLU A 88 -10.63 -24.45 27.29
N MET A 89 -9.86 -23.57 27.92
CA MET A 89 -9.47 -23.72 29.32
C MET A 89 -10.70 -23.73 30.25
N LYS A 90 -11.66 -22.84 29.99
CA LYS A 90 -12.92 -22.80 30.74
C LYS A 90 -13.68 -24.11 30.63
N LYS A 91 -13.81 -24.65 29.41
CA LYS A 91 -14.45 -25.95 29.18
C LYS A 91 -13.75 -27.08 29.93
N GLN A 92 -12.41 -27.15 29.86
CA GLN A 92 -11.63 -28.14 30.61
C GLN A 92 -11.84 -28.00 32.12
N GLN A 93 -11.91 -26.77 32.64
CA GLN A 93 -12.20 -26.54 34.05
C GLN A 93 -13.59 -27.04 34.45
N GLU A 94 -14.61 -26.81 33.62
CA GLU A 94 -15.97 -27.30 33.85
C GLU A 94 -16.01 -28.84 33.83
N GLU A 95 -15.36 -29.48 32.88
CA GLU A 95 -15.23 -30.94 32.80
C GLU A 95 -14.52 -31.52 34.04
N ASN A 96 -13.41 -30.92 34.46
CA ASN A 96 -12.68 -31.32 35.66
C ASN A 96 -13.56 -31.20 36.91
N ASN A 97 -14.31 -30.11 37.05
CA ASN A 97 -15.23 -29.91 38.18
C ASN A 97 -16.32 -31.01 38.22
N LEU A 98 -16.88 -31.39 37.06
CA LEU A 98 -17.87 -32.48 36.98
C LEU A 98 -17.27 -33.83 37.39
N ILE A 99 -16.05 -34.14 36.94
CA ILE A 99 -15.34 -35.37 37.32
C ILE A 99 -15.11 -35.41 38.83
N LEU A 100 -14.61 -34.30 39.40
CA LEU A 100 -14.39 -34.19 40.84
C LEU A 100 -15.69 -34.38 41.63
N GLN A 101 -16.78 -33.74 41.19
CA GLN A 101 -18.09 -33.90 41.82
C GLN A 101 -18.54 -35.38 41.81
N ARG A 102 -18.33 -36.09 40.70
CA ARG A 102 -18.68 -37.51 40.59
C ARG A 102 -17.85 -38.39 41.50
N ILE A 103 -16.53 -38.14 41.60
CA ILE A 103 -15.65 -38.87 42.52
C ILE A 103 -16.10 -38.66 43.97
N LEU A 104 -16.41 -37.42 44.36
CA LEU A 104 -16.87 -37.10 45.71
C LEU A 104 -18.20 -37.81 46.04
N GLN A 105 -19.15 -37.87 45.10
CA GLN A 105 -20.41 -38.58 45.28
C GLN A 105 -20.20 -40.09 45.47
N VAL A 106 -19.34 -40.72 44.66
CA VAL A 106 -19.02 -42.15 44.78
C VAL A 106 -18.35 -42.44 46.12
N ASN A 107 -17.39 -41.60 46.54
CA ASN A 107 -16.74 -41.75 47.83
C ASN A 107 -17.75 -41.63 48.96
N ALA A 108 -18.60 -40.60 48.98
CA ALA A 108 -19.64 -40.41 50.00
C ALA A 108 -20.60 -41.62 50.12
N ALA A 109 -21.01 -42.21 49.00
CA ALA A 109 -21.82 -43.43 48.98
C ALA A 109 -21.08 -44.67 49.49
N GLY A 110 -19.77 -44.76 49.22
CA GLY A 110 -18.90 -45.82 49.74
C GLY A 110 -18.72 -45.77 51.25
N ILE A 111 -18.53 -44.58 51.84
CA ILE A 111 -18.40 -44.41 53.31
C ILE A 111 -19.73 -44.67 54.02
N SER A 112 -20.87 -44.37 53.39
CA SER A 112 -22.20 -44.65 53.94
C SER A 112 -22.56 -46.15 53.95
N SER A 113 -21.79 -46.99 53.25
CA SER A 113 -22.07 -48.43 53.12
C SER A 113 -21.18 -49.30 54.04
N GLN A 114 -20.34 -48.69 54.86
CA GLN A 114 -19.49 -49.40 55.82
C GLN A 114 -20.16 -49.38 57.21
N PRO A 115 -20.43 -50.55 57.84
CA PRO A 115 -21.14 -50.66 59.12
C PRO A 115 -20.34 -50.13 60.32
#